data_AF-A0A9W6B618-F1
#
_entry.id   AF-A0A9W6B618-F1
#
_cell.length_a   1.000
_cell.length_b   1.000
_cell.length_c   1.000
_cell.angle_alpha   90.00
_cell.angle_beta   90.00
_cell.angle_gamma   90.00
#
_symmetry.space_group_name_H-M   'P 1'
#
loop_
_entity.id
_entity.type
_entity.pdbx_description
1 polymer ?
#
loop_
_entity_poly.entity_id
_entity_poly.type
_entity_poly.pdbx_seq_one_letter_code
_entity_poly.pdbx_strand_id
1 'polypeptide(L)'
;MSSNIEIIRICEYCHNEFIAKTTVTRYCCHKCNSRAYKERVKSKKIKRSNEETFDTKTQVIKLIKTKEFLTVKDITILMNCSRQTIYKIIHSGKLKPIDLKIKKIIVKRSELDKLFRNE
;
A
#
# COMPACT_ATOMS: atom_id res chain seq x y z
N MET A 1 20.69 33.41 37.32
CA MET A 1 19.28 33.38 37.78
C MET A 1 18.71 32.01 37.46
N SER A 2 18.56 31.15 38.47
CA SER A 2 17.89 29.87 38.35
C SER A 2 16.45 30.08 38.79
N SER A 3 15.53 30.28 37.86
CA SER A 3 14.10 30.25 38.16
C SER A 3 13.73 28.80 38.49
N ASN A 4 13.41 28.53 39.76
CA ASN A 4 12.89 27.24 40.25
C ASN A 4 11.47 27.03 39.72
N ILE A 5 11.38 26.71 38.43
CA ILE A 5 10.13 26.47 37.73
C ILE A 5 9.72 25.03 38.01
N GLU A 6 8.57 24.85 38.64
CA GLU A 6 7.94 23.55 38.85
C GLU A 6 6.55 23.57 38.21
N ILE A 7 6.35 22.74 37.20
CA ILE A 7 5.12 22.71 36.41
C ILE A 7 4.60 21.27 36.39
N ILE A 8 3.35 21.06 36.78
CA ILE A 8 2.69 19.76 36.66
C ILE A 8 2.36 19.51 35.18
N ARG A 9 2.84 18.38 34.63
CA ARG A 9 2.60 17.96 33.24
C ARG A 9 2.23 16.49 33.19
N ILE A 10 1.57 16.08 32.10
CA ILE A 10 1.27 14.68 31.80
C ILE A 10 2.34 14.14 30.84
N CYS A 11 2.88 12.96 31.13
CA CYS A 11 3.87 12.29 30.29
C CYS A 11 3.24 11.84 28.97
N GLU A 12 3.82 12.24 27.83
CA GLU A 12 3.31 11.86 26.49
C GLU A 12 3.39 10.36 26.18
N TYR A 13 4.09 9.56 27.00
CA TYR A 13 4.26 8.13 26.77
C TYR A 13 3.40 7.28 27.72
N CYS A 14 3.54 7.49 29.03
CA CYS A 14 2.84 6.69 30.04
C CYS A 14 1.59 7.36 30.59
N HIS A 15 1.29 8.60 30.17
CA HIS A 15 0.09 9.37 30.56
C HIS A 15 -0.03 9.65 32.07
N ASN A 16 1.04 9.45 32.84
CA ASN A 16 1.08 9.80 34.25
C ASN A 16 1.49 11.27 34.43
N GLU A 17 0.95 11.89 35.47
CA GLU A 17 1.36 13.21 35.92
C GLU A 17 2.77 13.19 36.50
N PHE A 18 3.52 14.27 36.29
CA PHE A 18 4.86 14.47 36.83
C PHE A 18 5.19 15.96 36.96
N ILE A 19 6.16 16.27 37.82
CA ILE A 19 6.66 17.64 38.02
C ILE A 19 7.82 17.89 37.04
N ALA A 20 7.62 18.80 36.10
CA ALA A 20 8.62 19.25 35.15
C ALA A 20 9.36 20.47 35.69
N LYS A 21 10.70 20.46 35.54
CA LYS A 21 11.57 21.58 35.93
C LYS A 21 11.85 22.57 34.79
N THR A 22 11.39 22.26 33.58
CA THR A 22 11.52 23.12 32.40
C THR A 22 10.24 23.06 31.57
N THR A 23 9.97 24.13 30.83
CA THR A 23 8.77 24.26 29.98
C THR A 23 8.75 23.28 28.80
N VAL A 24 9.92 22.74 28.41
CA VAL A 24 10.09 21.83 27.26
C VAL A 24 10.07 20.35 27.63
N THR A 25 9.97 19.99 28.92
CA THR A 25 9.98 18.58 29.34
C THR A 25 8.67 17.87 28.96
N ARG A 26 8.78 16.78 28.18
CA ARG A 26 7.65 16.03 27.60
C ARG A 26 7.34 14.69 28.28
N TYR A 27 8.30 14.15 29.03
CA TYR A 27 8.21 12.80 29.60
C TYR A 27 8.64 12.81 31.06
N CYS A 28 8.04 11.94 31.86
CA CYS A 28 8.35 11.83 33.29
C CYS A 28 9.75 11.27 33.58
N CYS A 29 10.36 10.52 32.64
CA CYS A 29 11.69 9.95 32.82
C CYS A 29 12.37 9.60 31.47
N HIS A 30 13.68 9.35 31.52
CA HIS A 30 14.47 8.94 30.36
C HIS A 30 13.94 7.65 29.70
N LYS A 31 13.43 6.70 30.50
CA LYS A 31 12.86 5.44 30.00
C LYS A 31 11.63 5.69 29.11
N CYS A 32 10.73 6.58 29.53
CA CYS A 32 9.57 6.98 28.73
C CYS A 32 9.97 7.69 27.44
N ASN A 33 10.94 8.61 27.51
CA ASN A 33 11.47 9.29 26.32
C ASN A 33 12.08 8.29 25.31
N SER A 34 12.92 7.36 25.78
CA SER A 34 13.56 6.36 24.94
C SER A 34 12.55 5.41 24.27
N ARG A 35 11.51 4.99 25.01
CA ARG A 35 10.43 4.15 24.46
C ARG A 35 9.62 4.90 23.40
N ALA A 36 9.20 6.12 23.69
CA ALA A 36 8.49 6.97 22.72
C ALA A 36 9.32 7.22 21.45
N TYR A 37 10.63 7.45 21.59
CA TYR A 37 11.54 7.59 20.45
C TYR A 37 11.58 6.32 19.59
N LYS A 38 11.79 5.14 20.21
CA LYS A 38 11.83 3.86 19.50
C LYS A 38 10.52 3.57 18.78
N GLU A 39 9.38 3.87 19.41
CA GLU A 39 8.06 3.69 18.82
C GLU A 39 7.86 4.61 17.60
N ARG A 40 8.22 5.90 17.70
CA ARG A 40 8.18 6.84 16.58
C ARG A 40 9.06 6.40 15.42
N VAL A 41 10.26 5.87 15.69
CA VAL A 41 11.15 5.35 14.64
C VAL A 41 10.55 4.10 13.99
N LYS A 42 9.97 3.19 14.78
CA LYS A 42 9.31 1.98 14.27
C LYS A 42 8.11 2.32 13.41
N SER A 43 7.24 3.23 13.85
CA SER A 43 6.05 3.63 13.08
C SER A 43 6.42 4.32 11.76
N LYS A 44 7.45 5.18 11.76
CA LYS A 44 8.00 5.77 10.53
C LYS A 44 8.50 4.71 9.54
N LYS A 45 9.24 3.70 10.01
CA LYS A 45 9.72 2.60 9.16
C LYS A 45 8.58 1.78 8.56
N ILE A 46 7.58 1.45 9.36
CA ILE A 46 6.38 0.72 8.89
C ILE A 46 5.63 1.55 7.86
N LYS A 47 5.39 2.83 8.13
CA LYS A 47 4.69 3.74 7.21
C LYS A 47 5.41 3.82 5.87
N ARG A 48 6.72 4.05 5.88
CA ARG A 48 7.54 4.09 4.67
C ARG A 48 7.48 2.78 3.87
N SER A 49 7.61 1.63 4.53
CA SER A 49 7.51 0.31 3.86
C SER A 49 6.14 0.10 3.19
N ASN A 50 5.07 0.52 3.88
CA ASN A 50 3.71 0.43 3.34
C ASN A 50 3.50 1.36 2.13
N GLU A 51 4.05 2.59 2.19
CA GLU A 51 4.03 3.55 1.07
C GLU A 51 4.80 3.00 -0.14
N GLU A 52 6.02 2.49 0.05
CA GLU A 52 6.83 1.87 -1.02
C GLU A 52 6.09 0.67 -1.66
N THR A 53 5.41 -0.14 -0.84
CA THR A 53 4.59 -1.27 -1.32
C THR A 53 3.39 -0.78 -2.15
N PHE A 54 2.72 0.29 -1.72
CA PHE A 54 1.59 0.88 -2.44
C PHE A 54 2.02 1.49 -3.77
N ASP A 55 3.14 2.20 -3.79
CA ASP A 55 3.71 2.79 -5.00
C ASP A 55 4.09 1.71 -6.02
N THR A 56 4.73 0.63 -5.56
CA THR A 56 5.08 -0.51 -6.41
C THR A 56 3.82 -1.12 -7.04
N LYS A 57 2.77 -1.37 -6.25
CA LYS A 57 1.49 -1.89 -6.77
C LYS A 57 0.86 -0.95 -7.80
N THR A 58 0.88 0.35 -7.53
CA THR A 58 0.32 1.37 -8.42
C THR A 58 1.11 1.46 -9.74
N GLN A 59 2.44 1.38 -9.68
CA GLN A 59 3.30 1.34 -10.86
C GLN A 59 3.01 0.11 -11.73
N VAL A 60 2.85 -1.07 -11.13
CA VAL A 60 2.46 -2.29 -11.88
C VAL A 60 1.15 -2.09 -12.63
N ILE A 61 0.14 -1.50 -11.99
CA ILE A 61 -1.15 -1.22 -12.65
C ILE A 61 -0.99 -0.21 -13.79
N LYS A 62 -0.20 0.86 -13.60
CA LYS A 62 0.09 1.84 -14.65
C LYS A 62 0.76 1.19 -15.87
N LEU A 63 1.77 0.36 -15.64
CA LEU A 63 2.46 -0.40 -16.69
C LEU A 63 1.52 -1.36 -17.42
N ILE A 64 0.59 -1.99 -16.72
CA ILE A 64 -0.39 -2.88 -17.36
C ILE A 64 -1.35 -2.10 -18.25
N LYS A 65 -1.76 -0.89 -17.84
CA LYS A 65 -2.66 -0.04 -18.63
C LYS A 65 -2.05 0.43 -19.95
N THR A 66 -0.73 0.62 -20.01
CA THR A 66 -0.04 1.06 -21.24
C THR A 66 0.25 -0.09 -22.21
N LYS A 67 0.18 -1.36 -21.79
CA LYS A 67 0.39 -2.50 -22.67
C LYS A 67 -0.77 -2.68 -23.64
N GLU A 68 -0.45 -2.78 -24.93
CA GLU A 68 -1.40 -3.11 -25.99
C GLU A 68 -1.78 -4.59 -25.99
N PHE A 69 -0.85 -5.45 -25.59
CA PHE A 69 -1.02 -6.89 -25.48
C PHE A 69 -1.01 -7.31 -24.01
N LEU A 70 -2.11 -7.91 -23.58
CA LEU A 70 -2.35 -8.30 -22.19
C LEU A 70 -2.22 -9.81 -22.06
N THR A 71 -1.45 -10.27 -21.09
CA THR A 71 -1.47 -11.68 -20.68
C THR A 71 -2.67 -11.96 -19.79
N VAL A 72 -3.04 -13.24 -19.63
CA VAL A 72 -4.11 -13.64 -18.68
C VAL A 72 -3.88 -13.06 -17.29
N LYS A 73 -2.62 -12.96 -16.82
CA LYS A 73 -2.29 -12.33 -15.54
C LYS A 73 -2.64 -10.84 -15.52
N ASP A 74 -2.27 -10.12 -16.57
CA ASP A 74 -2.57 -8.68 -16.69
C ASP A 74 -4.10 -8.47 -16.69
N ILE A 75 -4.85 -9.33 -17.39
CA ILE A 75 -6.32 -9.27 -17.44
C ILE A 75 -6.93 -9.56 -16.06
N THR A 76 -6.42 -10.54 -15.31
CA THR A 76 -6.91 -10.81 -13.94
C THR A 76 -6.74 -9.63 -13.01
N ILE A 77 -5.64 -8.90 -13.14
CA ILE A 77 -5.37 -7.69 -12.35
C ILE A 77 -6.31 -6.55 -12.77
N LEU A 78 -6.55 -6.37 -14.07
CA LEU A 78 -7.43 -5.32 -14.60
C LEU A 78 -8.91 -5.55 -14.29
N MET A 79 -9.39 -6.78 -14.50
CA MET A 79 -10.80 -7.15 -14.27
C MET A 79 -11.10 -7.52 -12.82
N ASN A 80 -10.08 -7.57 -11.96
CA ASN A 80 -10.19 -8.06 -10.57
C ASN A 80 -10.92 -9.42 -10.48
N CYS A 81 -10.56 -10.35 -11.36
CA CYS A 81 -11.21 -11.66 -11.52
C CYS A 81 -10.21 -12.80 -11.40
N SER A 82 -10.70 -14.00 -11.06
CA SER A 82 -9.86 -15.21 -11.03
C SER A 82 -9.36 -15.59 -12.43
N ARG A 83 -8.20 -16.26 -12.50
CA ARG A 83 -7.68 -16.83 -13.76
C ARG A 83 -8.70 -17.78 -14.41
N GLN A 84 -9.41 -18.56 -13.60
CA GLN A 84 -10.44 -19.50 -14.07
C GLN A 84 -11.58 -18.78 -14.78
N THR A 85 -12.03 -17.63 -14.24
CA THR A 85 -13.06 -16.80 -14.88
C THR A 85 -12.60 -16.35 -16.26
N ILE A 86 -11.36 -15.89 -16.39
CA ILE A 86 -10.81 -15.47 -17.70
C ILE A 86 -10.74 -16.63 -18.67
N TYR A 87 -10.28 -17.81 -18.24
CA TYR A 87 -10.29 -19.01 -19.08
C TYR A 87 -11.71 -19.39 -19.52
N LYS A 88 -12.69 -19.35 -18.61
CA LYS A 88 -14.11 -19.60 -18.97
C LYS A 88 -14.61 -18.63 -20.04
N ILE A 89 -14.29 -17.33 -19.91
CA ILE A 89 -14.65 -16.31 -20.91
C ILE A 89 -14.03 -16.64 -22.27
N ILE A 90 -12.74 -17.00 -22.30
CA ILE A 90 -12.04 -17.44 -23.52
C ILE A 90 -12.70 -18.69 -24.13
N HIS A 91 -12.97 -19.72 -23.32
CA HIS A 91 -13.59 -20.95 -23.78
C HIS A 91 -15.04 -20.76 -24.26
N SER A 92 -15.76 -19.80 -23.69
CA SER A 92 -17.10 -19.41 -24.16
C SER A 92 -17.09 -18.62 -25.49
N GLY A 93 -15.92 -18.31 -26.04
CA GLY A 93 -15.77 -17.59 -27.31
C GLY A 93 -16.01 -16.08 -27.22
N LYS A 94 -16.35 -15.54 -26.04
CA LYS A 94 -16.61 -14.11 -25.83
C LYS A 94 -15.36 -13.25 -26.00
N LEU A 95 -14.18 -13.83 -25.83
CA LEU A 95 -12.91 -13.13 -25.94
C LEU A 95 -11.99 -13.92 -26.89
N LYS A 96 -11.44 -13.24 -27.90
CA LYS A 96 -10.56 -13.87 -28.90
C LYS A 96 -9.08 -13.82 -28.44
N PRO A 97 -8.47 -14.97 -28.09
CA PRO A 97 -7.06 -15.02 -27.71
C PRO A 97 -6.14 -15.14 -28.94
N ILE A 98 -4.91 -14.67 -28.77
CA ILE A 98 -3.76 -15.04 -29.59
C ILE A 98 -2.98 -16.11 -28.79
N ASP A 99 -2.94 -17.33 -29.31
CA ASP A 99 -2.15 -18.41 -28.73
C ASP A 99 -0.76 -18.46 -29.38
N LEU A 100 0.28 -18.31 -28.55
CA LEU A 100 1.67 -18.40 -28.99
C LEU A 100 2.19 -19.85 -29.06
N LYS A 101 1.34 -20.87 -28.86
CA LYS A 101 1.69 -22.31 -28.81
C LYS A 101 2.67 -22.70 -27.67
N ILE A 102 2.99 -21.78 -26.77
CA ILE A 102 3.87 -21.99 -25.60
C ILE A 102 3.04 -21.87 -24.30
N LYS A 103 1.82 -22.42 -24.29
CA LYS A 103 0.85 -22.34 -23.17
C LYS A 103 0.63 -20.89 -22.67
N LYS A 104 0.82 -19.90 -23.54
CA LYS A 104 0.74 -18.48 -23.21
C LYS A 104 -0.29 -17.83 -24.10
N ILE A 105 -1.38 -17.43 -23.46
CA ILE A 105 -2.48 -16.71 -24.09
C ILE A 105 -2.24 -15.21 -23.92
N ILE A 106 -2.28 -14.50 -25.04
CA ILE A 106 -2.20 -13.05 -25.12
C ILE A 106 -3.49 -12.53 -25.73
N VAL A 107 -3.98 -11.39 -25.27
CA VAL A 107 -5.20 -10.75 -25.75
C VAL A 107 -4.87 -9.30 -26.10
N LYS A 108 -5.34 -8.84 -27.26
CA LYS A 108 -5.25 -7.41 -27.61
C LYS A 108 -6.18 -6.62 -26.70
N ARG A 109 -5.71 -5.47 -26.21
CA ARG A 109 -6.50 -4.62 -25.32
C ARG A 109 -7.83 -4.17 -25.93
N SER A 110 -7.85 -3.87 -27.23
CA SER A 110 -9.09 -3.54 -27.96
C SER A 110 -10.14 -4.65 -27.88
N GLU A 111 -9.73 -5.92 -27.84
CA GLU A 111 -10.66 -7.05 -27.74
C GLU A 111 -11.23 -7.18 -26.32
N LEU A 112 -10.42 -6.87 -25.30
CA LEU A 112 -10.89 -6.79 -23.93
C LEU A 112 -11.87 -5.63 -23.73
N ASP A 113 -11.60 -4.47 -24.33
CA ASP A 113 -12.46 -3.29 -24.24
C ASP A 113 -13.83 -3.51 -24.91
N LYS A 114 -13.90 -4.34 -25.97
CA LYS A 114 -15.17 -4.74 -26.58
C LYS A 114 -16.11 -5.47 -25.62
N LEU A 115 -15.58 -6.24 -24.67
CA LEU A 115 -16.43 -6.92 -23.66
C LEU A 115 -17.23 -5.94 -22.79
N PHE A 116 -16.75 -4.71 -22.65
CA PHE A 116 -17.38 -3.68 -21.80
C PHE A 116 -18.17 -2.64 -22.59
N ARG A 117 -18.00 -2.62 -23.92
CA ARG A 117 -18.84 -1.84 -24.81
C ARG A 117 -20.02 -2.73 -25.20
N ASN A 118 -21.10 -2.66 -24.43
CA ASN A 118 -22.34 -3.34 -24.76
C ASN A 118 -22.92 -2.71 -26.04
N GLU A 119 -22.56 -3.28 -27.19
CA GLU A 119 -23.39 -3.39 -28.41
C GLU A 119 -23.58 -4.86 -28.73
#